data_AF-A0ABD4KVI5-F1
#
_entry.id   AF-A0ABD4KVI5-F1
#
_cell.length_a   1.000
_cell.length_b   1.000
_cell.length_c   1.000
_cell.angle_alpha   90.00
_cell.angle_beta   90.00
_cell.angle_gamma   90.00
#
_symmetry.space_group_name_H-M   'P 1'
#
loop_
_entity.id
_entity.type
_entity.pdbx_description
1 polymer ?
#
loop_
_entity_poly.entity_id
_entity_poly.type
_entity_poly.pdbx_seq_one_letter_code
_entity_poly.pdbx_strand_id
1 'polypeptide(L)' 'KMLYDYSQSDRYQKRLEKFKTWCKEQAEVGNTYLFEGDDAINPELEYLFITQSGKPMFTRLQDFTGRWIEIRN' A
#
# COMPACT_ATOMS: atom_id res chain seq x y z
N LYS A 1 -6.03 4.04 19.08
CA LYS A 1 -7.31 4.68 18.66
C LYS A 1 -7.18 5.33 17.30
N MET A 2 -6.31 6.34 17.11
CA MET A 2 -6.20 7.10 15.84
C MET A 2 -6.15 6.28 14.53
N LEU A 3 -5.32 5.22 14.44
CA LEU A 3 -5.20 4.42 13.20
C LEU A 3 -6.42 3.56 12.91
N TYR A 4 -7.03 2.98 13.96
CA TYR A 4 -8.26 2.20 13.82
C TYR A 4 -9.42 3.11 13.39
N ASP A 5 -9.54 4.29 14.01
CA ASP A 5 -10.57 5.27 13.62
C ASP A 5 -10.35 5.75 12.18
N TYR A 6 -9.09 5.92 11.75
CA TYR A 6 -8.76 6.23 10.36
C TYR A 6 -9.18 5.12 9.39
N SER A 7 -8.97 3.84 9.72
CA SER A 7 -9.34 2.72 8.86
C SER A 7 -10.87 2.57 8.70
N GLN A 8 -11.66 3.17 9.59
CA GLN A 8 -13.11 3.24 9.46
C GLN A 8 -13.59 4.46 8.65
N SER A 9 -12.70 5.38 8.27
CA SER A 9 -13.10 6.62 7.59
C SER A 9 -13.40 6.40 6.10
N ASP A 10 -14.37 7.15 5.55
CA ASP A 10 -14.66 7.19 4.11
C ASP A 10 -13.43 7.51 3.26
N ARG A 11 -12.55 8.37 3.79
CA ARG A 11 -11.31 8.74 3.11
C ARG A 11 -10.41 7.53 2.92
N TYR A 12 -10.27 6.70 3.94
CA TYR A 12 -9.48 5.47 3.86
C TYR A 12 -10.13 4.47 2.91
N GLN A 13 -11.43 4.22 3.05
CA GLN A 13 -12.15 3.26 2.21
C GLN A 13 -12.02 3.61 0.71
N LYS A 14 -12.18 4.89 0.34
CA LYS A 14 -11.94 5.36 -1.04
C LYS A 14 -10.51 5.14 -1.54
N ARG A 15 -9.50 5.19 -0.65
CA ARG A 15 -8.10 4.93 -1.02
C ARG A 15 -7.85 3.44 -1.16
N LEU A 16 -8.44 2.62 -0.30
CA LEU A 16 -8.36 1.16 -0.37
C LEU A 16 -9.00 0.63 -1.65
N GLU A 17 -10.15 1.17 -2.06
CA GLU A 17 -10.77 0.85 -3.34
C GLU A 17 -9.83 1.19 -4.51
N LYS A 18 -9.25 2.39 -4.53
CA LYS A 18 -8.26 2.78 -5.55
C LYS A 18 -7.03 1.88 -5.56
N PHE A 19 -6.58 1.41 -4.39
CA PHE A 19 -5.48 0.46 -4.29
C PHE A 19 -5.83 -0.86 -4.98
N LYS A 20 -7.00 -1.43 -4.69
CA LYS A 20 -7.45 -2.67 -5.33
C LYS A 20 -7.61 -2.49 -6.85
N THR A 21 -8.14 -1.35 -7.29
CA THR A 21 -8.21 -1.01 -8.73
C THR A 21 -6.82 -0.91 -9.34
N TRP A 22 -5.90 -0.19 -8.70
CA TRP A 22 -4.53 -0.05 -9.19
C TRP A 22 -3.82 -1.40 -9.30
N CYS A 23 -3.99 -2.30 -8.32
CA CYS A 23 -3.42 -3.65 -8.40
C CYS A 23 -3.94 -4.43 -9.61
N LYS A 24 -5.24 -4.34 -9.90
CA LYS A 24 -5.84 -4.97 -11.09
C LYS A 24 -5.28 -4.38 -12.37
N GLU A 25 -5.22 -3.05 -12.48
CA GLU A 25 -4.65 -2.36 -13.64
C GLU A 25 -3.19 -2.78 -13.87
N GLN A 26 -2.38 -2.89 -12.81
CA GLN A 26 -1.00 -3.34 -12.92
C GLN A 26 -0.88 -4.80 -13.40
N ALA A 27 -1.76 -5.68 -12.91
CA ALA A 27 -1.80 -7.06 -13.38
C ALA A 27 -2.20 -7.15 -14.87
N GLU A 28 -3.19 -6.36 -15.30
CA GLU A 28 -3.66 -6.33 -16.69
C GLU A 28 -2.60 -5.82 -17.68
N VAL A 29 -1.78 -4.83 -17.28
CA VAL A 29 -0.67 -4.35 -18.11
C VAL A 29 0.59 -5.22 -18.03
N GLY A 30 0.54 -6.34 -17.30
CA GLY A 30 1.63 -7.32 -17.22
C GLY A 30 2.71 -7.02 -16.19
N ASN A 31 2.48 -6.09 -15.25
CA ASN A 31 3.43 -5.78 -14.17
C ASN A 31 3.32 -6.78 -13.00
N THR A 32 3.33 -8.09 -13.29
CA THR A 32 3.16 -9.13 -12.26
C THR A 32 4.29 -9.15 -11.24
N TYR A 33 5.49 -8.72 -11.64
CA TYR A 33 6.67 -8.59 -10.77
C TYR A 33 6.43 -7.71 -9.51
N LEU A 34 5.42 -6.85 -9.51
CA LEU A 34 5.04 -6.06 -8.33
C LEU A 34 4.44 -6.92 -7.20
N PHE A 35 3.95 -8.11 -7.55
CA PHE A 35 3.21 -9.02 -6.67
C PHE A 35 3.97 -10.33 -6.40
N GLU A 36 5.19 -10.46 -6.92
CA GLU A 36 6.00 -11.67 -6.83
C GLU A 36 7.17 -11.48 -5.85
N GLY A 37 7.26 -12.34 -4.83
CA GLY A 37 8.34 -12.34 -3.82
C GLY A 37 7.86 -12.05 -2.39
N ASP A 38 8.74 -12.30 -1.42
CA ASP A 38 8.39 -12.24 0.01
C ASP A 38 8.03 -10.82 0.49
N ASP A 39 8.67 -9.80 -0.08
CA ASP A 39 8.46 -8.38 0.25
C ASP A 39 7.56 -7.66 -0.78
N ALA A 40 6.89 -8.41 -1.66
CA ALA A 40 6.07 -7.87 -2.74
C ALA A 40 4.74 -7.27 -2.24
N ILE A 41 4.07 -6.53 -3.13
CA ILE A 41 2.74 -5.98 -2.84
C ILE A 41 1.74 -7.14 -2.82
N ASN A 42 0.88 -7.18 -1.80
CA ASN A 42 -0.19 -8.17 -1.72
C ASN A 42 -1.57 -7.49 -1.90
N PRO A 43 -2.25 -7.69 -3.04
CA PRO A 43 -3.56 -7.08 -3.31
C PRO A 43 -4.67 -7.46 -2.32
N GLU A 44 -4.52 -8.57 -1.61
CA GLU A 44 -5.52 -9.08 -0.65
C GLU A 44 -5.43 -8.40 0.72
N LEU A 45 -4.35 -7.64 0.99
CA LEU A 45 -4.18 -6.95 2.27
C LEU A 45 -4.79 -5.55 2.26
N GLU A 46 -5.12 -5.09 3.47
CA GLU A 46 -5.63 -3.75 3.72
C GLU A 46 -4.50 -2.81 4.17
N TYR A 47 -3.76 -2.27 3.19
CA TYR A 47 -2.66 -1.36 3.48
C TYR A 47 -3.18 -0.08 4.13
N LEU A 48 -2.62 0.30 5.29
CA LEU A 48 -3.00 1.54 5.97
C LEU A 48 -2.47 2.79 5.26
N PHE A 49 -1.25 2.73 4.72
CA PHE A 49 -0.56 3.88 4.12
C PHE A 49 -0.70 3.88 2.60
N ILE A 50 -1.85 4.34 2.14
CA ILE A 50 -2.17 4.47 0.71
C ILE A 50 -2.22 5.95 0.33
N THR A 51 -1.59 6.28 -0.79
CA THR A 51 -1.63 7.62 -1.40
C THR A 51 -3.04 7.96 -1.92
N GLN A 52 -3.29 9.22 -2.28
CA GLN A 52 -4.59 9.61 -2.85
C GLN A 52 -4.91 8.92 -4.19
N SER A 53 -3.87 8.51 -4.92
CA SER A 53 -3.97 7.77 -6.18
C SER A 53 -4.11 6.25 -6.00
N GLY A 54 -4.20 5.73 -4.78
CA GLY A 54 -4.34 4.29 -4.53
C GLY A 54 -3.02 3.52 -4.48
N LYS A 55 -1.88 4.15 -4.74
CA LYS A 55 -0.58 3.47 -4.66
C LYS A 55 -0.16 3.30 -3.19
N PRO A 56 0.37 2.14 -2.77
CA PRO A 56 1.04 2.01 -1.48
C PRO A 56 2.14 3.05 -1.34
N MET A 57 2.33 3.61 -0.14
CA MET A 57 3.40 4.56 0.12
C MET A 57 4.79 3.91 0.03
N PHE A 58 4.85 2.59 0.25
CA PHE A 58 6.04 1.75 0.17
C PHE A 58 5.68 0.52 -0.66
N THR A 59 6.49 0.22 -1.65
CA THR A 59 6.29 -0.94 -2.53
C THR A 59 7.08 -2.16 -2.09
N ARG A 60 8.04 -1.98 -1.17
CA ARG A 60 8.81 -3.04 -0.52
C ARG A 60 8.90 -2.74 0.97
N LEU A 61 8.90 -3.79 1.80
CA LEU A 61 9.00 -3.66 3.25
C LEU A 61 10.29 -2.96 3.69
N GLN A 62 11.40 -3.24 3.00
CA GLN A 62 12.72 -2.68 3.31
C GLN A 62 12.76 -1.14 3.18
N ASP A 63 11.98 -0.56 2.26
CA ASP A 63 11.91 0.89 2.06
C ASP A 63 11.34 1.59 3.31
N PHE A 64 10.39 0.94 3.99
CA PHE A 64 9.84 1.46 5.24
C PHE A 64 10.87 1.40 6.37
N THR A 65 11.55 0.26 6.53
CA THR A 65 12.59 0.10 7.56
C THR A 65 13.73 1.10 7.39
N GLY A 66 14.18 1.33 6.15
CA GLY A 66 15.22 2.31 5.83
C GLY A 66 14.83 3.73 6.27
N ARG A 67 13.64 4.20 5.87
CA ARG A 67 13.15 5.54 6.29
C ARG A 67 12.95 5.65 7.80
N TRP A 68 12.50 4.58 8.45
CA TRP A 68 12.35 4.59 9.90
C TRP A 68 13.69 4.78 10.61
N ILE A 69 14.76 4.16 10.10
CA ILE A 69 16.13 4.34 10.62
C ILE A 69 16.63 5.78 10.44
N GLU A 70 16.33 6.42 9.31
CA GLU A 70 16.73 7.81 9.03
C GLU A 70 16.04 8.82 9.96
N ILE A 71 14.78 8.59 10.35
CA ILE A 71 14.02 9.53 11.19
C ILE A 71 14.40 9.39 12.67
N ARG A 72 14.74 8.18 13.12
CA ARG A 72 15.02 7.90 14.53
C ARG A 72 16.45 8.25 14.96
N ASN A 73 17.38 8.41 14.02
CA ASN A 73 18.79 8.73 14.24
C ASN A 73 19.06 10.19 13.88
#